data_AF-A0A2K2BTG8-F1
#
_entry.id   AF-A0A2K2BTG8-F1
#
_cell.length_a   1.000
_cell.length_b   1.000
_cell.length_c   1.000
_cell.angle_alpha   90.00
_cell.angle_beta   90.00
_cell.angle_gamma   90.00
#
_symmetry.space_group_name_H-M   'P 1'
#
loop_
_entity.id
_entity.type
_entity.pdbx_description
1 polymer ?
#
loop_
_entity_poly.entity_id
_entity_poly.type
_entity_poly.pdbx_seq_one_letter_code
_entity_poly.pdbx_strand_id
1 'polypeptide(L)'
;MTEPESSGSRPKGAYDVFLSFRGEDNRKTFTDHLYTAFVQAGIHTFRDQNEIPRGEEISKHLHKAIQESKISVVVFSKGYASSRWCLNELVEILESKNRKTD
;
A
#
# COMPACT_ATOMS: atom_id res chain seq x y z
N MET A 1 39.44 17.41 -4.72
CA MET A 1 38.70 16.36 -5.43
C MET A 1 37.72 15.80 -4.43
N THR A 2 36.44 16.09 -4.60
CA THR A 2 35.37 15.78 -3.65
C THR A 2 34.82 14.40 -3.98
N GLU A 3 34.91 13.48 -3.03
CA GLU A 3 34.33 12.12 -3.11
C GLU A 3 32.81 12.19 -3.30
N PRO A 4 32.20 11.29 -4.10
CA PRO A 4 30.75 11.30 -4.29
C PRO A 4 30.04 10.83 -3.01
N GLU A 5 28.98 11.56 -2.64
CA GLU A 5 28.15 11.26 -1.49
C GLU A 5 27.59 9.83 -1.59
N SER A 6 27.84 9.06 -0.53
CA SER A 6 27.26 7.74 -0.28
C SER A 6 25.74 7.82 -0.44
N SER A 7 25.22 7.12 -1.46
CA SER A 7 23.79 6.89 -1.62
C SER A 7 23.24 6.30 -0.31
N GLY A 8 22.48 7.09 0.45
CA GLY A 8 21.84 6.64 1.68
C GLY A 8 21.05 5.37 1.37
N SER A 9 21.48 4.25 1.95
CA SER A 9 20.76 2.99 1.80
C SER A 9 19.35 3.20 2.32
N ARG A 10 18.34 3.17 1.43
CA ARG A 10 16.94 3.17 1.83
C ARG A 10 16.78 2.09 2.90
N PRO A 11 16.09 2.35 4.03
CA PRO A 11 15.86 1.32 5.03
C PRO A 11 15.26 0.12 4.31
N LYS A 12 15.97 -1.02 4.34
CA LYS A 12 15.54 -2.28 3.73
C LYS A 12 14.24 -2.70 4.42
N GLY A 13 13.08 -2.32 3.88
CA GLY A 13 11.78 -2.73 4.41
C GLY A 13 10.60 -1.80 4.12
N ALA A 14 10.83 -0.49 3.94
CA ALA A 14 9.73 0.46 3.75
C ALA A 14 9.23 0.49 2.29
N TYR A 15 7.91 0.44 2.09
CA TYR A 15 7.27 0.67 0.81
C TYR A 15 7.18 2.18 0.51
N ASP A 16 7.28 2.58 -0.74
CA ASP A 16 7.00 3.95 -1.16
C ASP A 16 5.49 4.19 -1.18
N VAL A 17 4.71 3.21 -1.66
CA VAL A 17 3.25 3.28 -1.79
C VAL A 17 2.57 2.04 -1.21
N PHE A 18 1.53 2.25 -0.41
CA PHE A 18 0.50 1.27 -0.09
C PHE A 18 -0.68 1.43 -1.05
N LEU A 19 -1.02 0.41 -1.84
CA LEU A 19 -2.12 0.46 -2.80
C LEU A 19 -3.29 -0.40 -2.31
N SER A 20 -4.35 0.25 -1.80
CA SER A 20 -5.60 -0.40 -1.38
C SER A 20 -6.65 -0.35 -2.48
N PHE A 21 -7.32 -1.48 -2.71
CA PHE A 21 -8.37 -1.62 -3.71
C PHE A 21 -9.25 -2.83 -3.40
N ARG A 22 -10.44 -2.85 -3.99
CA ARG A 22 -11.27 -4.06 -4.00
C ARG A 22 -10.80 -5.00 -5.10
N GLY A 23 -10.25 -6.15 -4.72
CA GLY A 23 -9.74 -7.15 -5.67
C GLY A 23 -10.81 -7.58 -6.69
N GLU A 24 -11.98 -7.98 -6.19
CA GLU A 24 -13.08 -8.49 -7.01
C GLU A 24 -13.57 -7.50 -8.09
N ASP A 25 -13.43 -6.20 -7.86
CA ASP A 25 -13.85 -5.16 -8.80
C ASP A 25 -12.76 -4.83 -9.85
N ASN A 26 -11.47 -4.90 -9.47
CA ASN A 26 -10.40 -4.19 -10.19
C ASN A 26 -9.15 -5.01 -10.54
N ARG A 27 -9.10 -6.32 -10.29
CA ARG A 27 -7.87 -7.11 -10.43
C ARG A 27 -7.31 -7.21 -11.86
N LYS A 28 -8.13 -7.02 -12.89
CA LYS A 28 -7.73 -7.04 -14.33
C LYS A 28 -7.98 -5.72 -15.07
N THR A 29 -8.19 -4.63 -14.34
CA THR A 29 -8.58 -3.34 -14.92
C THR A 29 -7.57 -2.26 -14.51
N PHE A 30 -8.06 -1.10 -14.06
CA PHE A 30 -7.28 0.09 -13.74
C PHE A 30 -6.17 -0.14 -12.72
N THR A 31 -6.43 -0.88 -11.63
CA THR A 31 -5.45 -1.07 -10.56
C THR A 31 -4.22 -1.86 -11.00
N ASP A 32 -4.39 -2.80 -11.92
CA ASP A 32 -3.26 -3.57 -12.45
C ASP A 32 -2.34 -2.67 -13.28
N HIS A 33 -2.90 -1.86 -14.18
CA HIS A 33 -2.15 -0.87 -14.95
C HIS A 33 -1.47 0.17 -14.05
N LEU A 34 -2.16 0.66 -13.00
CA LEU A 34 -1.58 1.59 -12.04
C LEU A 34 -0.39 0.98 -11.31
N TYR A 35 -0.51 -0.27 -10.86
CA TYR A 35 0.58 -0.99 -10.23
C TYR A 35 1.76 -1.19 -11.18
N THR A 36 1.51 -1.61 -12.42
CA THR A 36 2.55 -1.75 -13.45
C THR A 36 3.26 -0.43 -13.71
N ALA A 37 2.53 0.69 -13.79
CA ALA A 37 3.12 2.01 -13.98
C ALA A 37 4.02 2.41 -12.81
N PHE A 38 3.63 2.13 -11.56
CA PHE A 38 4.50 2.36 -10.40
C PHE A 38 5.78 1.53 -10.46
N VAL A 39 5.67 0.25 -10.79
CA VAL A 39 6.84 -0.64 -10.94
C VAL A 39 7.77 -0.13 -12.05
N GLN A 40 7.23 0.26 -13.20
CA GLN A 40 8.00 0.82 -14.32
C GLN A 40 8.70 2.14 -13.95
N ALA A 41 8.09 2.93 -13.07
CA ALA A 41 8.69 4.16 -12.54
C ALA A 41 9.69 3.91 -11.38
N GLY A 42 9.94 2.66 -10.99
CA GLY A 42 10.85 2.32 -9.88
C GLY A 42 10.28 2.63 -8.49
N ILE A 43 8.95 2.75 -8.36
CA ILE A 43 8.27 3.04 -7.10
C ILE A 43 7.95 1.72 -6.39
N HIS A 44 8.53 1.51 -5.21
CA HIS A 44 8.34 0.27 -4.45
C HIS A 44 6.93 0.24 -3.83
N THR A 45 6.02 -0.55 -4.42
CA THR A 45 4.60 -0.52 -4.07
C THR A 45 4.16 -1.84 -3.42
N PHE A 46 3.53 -1.76 -2.25
CA PHE A 46 2.76 -2.86 -1.68
C PHE A 46 1.38 -2.89 -2.33
N ARG A 47 1.06 -3.98 -3.04
CA ARG A 47 -0.23 -4.17 -3.70
C ARG A 47 -1.10 -5.10 -2.87
N ASP A 48 -2.22 -4.56 -2.40
CA ASP A 48 -3.03 -5.28 -1.44
C ASP A 48 -4.06 -6.23 -2.10
N GLN A 49 -3.81 -7.54 -2.04
CA GLN A 49 -4.66 -8.55 -2.70
C GLN A 49 -5.84 -8.99 -1.82
N ASN A 50 -6.89 -8.18 -1.82
CA ASN A 50 -8.15 -8.35 -1.06
C ASN A 50 -9.05 -9.54 -1.45
N GLU A 51 -8.51 -10.56 -2.11
CA GLU A 51 -9.26 -11.76 -2.55
C GLU A 51 -8.93 -13.02 -1.73
N ILE A 52 -7.95 -12.95 -0.83
CA ILE A 52 -7.53 -14.10 -0.01
C ILE A 52 -8.06 -13.89 1.41
N PRO A 53 -8.78 -14.87 2.00
CA PRO A 53 -9.10 -14.85 3.42
C PRO A 53 -7.81 -14.67 4.23
N ARG A 54 -7.66 -13.54 4.91
CA ARG A 54 -6.44 -13.23 5.65
C ARG A 54 -6.47 -13.94 6.99
N GLY A 55 -5.51 -14.83 7.22
CA GLY A 55 -5.16 -15.27 8.57
C GLY A 55 -4.49 -14.16 9.38
N GLU A 56 -4.27 -14.39 10.67
CA GLU A 56 -3.66 -13.41 11.59
C GLU A 56 -2.30 -12.88 11.12
N GLU A 57 -1.48 -13.73 10.51
CA GLU A 57 -0.14 -13.37 10.03
C GLU A 57 -0.19 -12.41 8.84
N ILE A 58 -1.14 -12.62 7.91
CA ILE A 58 -1.35 -11.73 6.76
C ILE A 58 -1.88 -10.36 7.23
N SER A 59 -2.70 -10.35 8.28
CA SER A 59 -3.16 -9.11 8.92
C SER A 59 -1.99 -8.30 9.49
N LYS A 60 -1.07 -8.94 10.23
CA LYS A 60 0.11 -8.25 10.79
C LYS A 60 1.02 -7.65 9.71
N HIS A 61 1.25 -8.38 8.62
CA HIS A 61 2.04 -7.87 7.51
C HIS A 61 1.37 -6.69 6.81
N LEU A 62 0.04 -6.69 6.73
CA LEU A 62 -0.76 -5.61 6.16
C LEU A 62 -0.65 -4.32 6.98
N HIS A 63 -0.86 -4.40 8.30
CA HIS A 63 -0.73 -3.25 9.19
C HIS A 63 0.68 -2.65 9.12
N LYS A 64 1.71 -3.51 9.10
CA LYS A 64 3.09 -3.08 8.97
C LYS A 64 3.33 -2.36 7.64
N ALA A 65 2.83 -2.91 6.52
CA ALA A 65 2.95 -2.28 5.21
C ALA A 65 2.28 -0.90 5.17
N ILE A 66 1.12 -0.71 5.81
CA ILE A 66 0.43 0.58 5.89
C ILE A 66 1.30 1.60 6.66
N GLN A 67 1.84 1.21 7.83
CA GLN A 67 2.61 2.12 8.67
C GLN A 67 3.98 2.48 8.08
N GLU A 68 4.64 1.52 7.43
CA GLU A 68 5.95 1.69 6.80
C GLU A 68 5.86 2.34 5.42
N SER A 69 4.66 2.49 4.85
CA SER A 69 4.46 3.19 3.59
C SER A 69 4.53 4.70 3.74
N LYS A 70 5.16 5.38 2.77
CA LYS A 70 5.20 6.85 2.72
C LYS A 70 3.88 7.45 2.26
N ILE A 71 3.24 6.83 1.27
CA ILE A 71 1.99 7.27 0.66
C ILE A 71 1.01 6.10 0.66
N SER A 72 -0.27 6.38 0.91
CA SER A 72 -1.37 5.44 0.67
C SER A 72 -2.22 5.91 -0.50
N VAL A 73 -2.47 5.02 -1.45
CA VAL A 73 -3.35 5.23 -2.60
C VAL A 73 -4.55 4.30 -2.45
N VAL A 74 -5.75 4.87 -2.42
CA VAL A 74 -7.01 4.12 -2.27
C VAL A 74 -7.79 4.22 -3.58
N VAL A 75 -8.08 3.07 -4.20
CA VAL A 75 -8.87 2.99 -5.43
C VAL A 75 -10.31 2.59 -5.08
N PHE A 76 -11.17 3.60 -4.97
CA PHE A 76 -12.60 3.39 -4.75
C PHE A 76 -13.28 2.78 -5.99
N SER A 77 -14.19 1.86 -5.72
CA SER A 77 -14.99 1.12 -6.70
C SER A 77 -16.36 0.82 -6.11
N LYS A 78 -17.32 0.37 -6.92
CA LYS A 78 -18.71 0.17 -6.47
C LYS A 78 -18.82 -0.81 -5.30
N GLY A 79 -18.01 -1.86 -5.30
CA GLY A 79 -17.94 -2.89 -4.26
C GLY A 79 -16.88 -2.62 -3.19
N TYR A 80 -16.23 -1.46 -3.17
CA TYR A 80 -15.22 -1.17 -2.13
C TYR A 80 -15.86 -1.19 -0.74
N ALA A 81 -16.95 -0.45 -0.56
CA ALA A 81 -17.62 -0.33 0.74
C ALA A 81 -18.44 -1.57 1.15
N SER A 82 -18.62 -2.55 0.26
CA SER A 82 -19.24 -3.83 0.62
C SER A 82 -18.25 -4.80 1.27
N SER A 83 -16.94 -4.53 1.17
CA SER A 83 -15.88 -5.32 1.80
C SER A 83 -15.52 -4.75 3.17
N ARG A 84 -15.82 -5.51 4.23
CA ARG A 84 -15.35 -5.19 5.59
C ARG A 84 -13.83 -5.04 5.67
N TRP A 85 -13.09 -5.81 4.87
CA TRP A 85 -11.63 -5.73 4.80
C TRP A 85 -11.16 -4.39 4.23
N CYS A 86 -11.74 -3.96 3.09
CA CYS A 86 -11.39 -2.67 2.49
C CYS A 86 -11.70 -1.49 3.40
N LEU A 87 -12.76 -1.59 4.22
CA LEU A 87 -13.10 -0.57 5.21
C LEU A 87 -12.15 -0.59 6.42
N ASN A 88 -11.76 -1.77 6.91
CA ASN A 88 -10.79 -1.86 8.01
C ASN A 88 -9.41 -1.31 7.60
N GLU A 89 -8.96 -1.62 6.37
CA GLU A 89 -7.75 -1.04 5.79
C GLU A 89 -7.84 0.49 5.70
N LEU A 90 -8.99 1.01 5.26
CA LEU A 90 -9.21 2.46 5.17
C LEU A 90 -9.11 3.12 6.55
N VAL A 91 -9.67 2.51 7.60
CA VAL A 91 -9.54 3.00 8.97
C VAL A 91 -8.06 3.03 9.40
N GLU A 92 -7.30 1.94 9.20
CA GLU A 92 -5.88 1.90 9.56
C GLU A 92 -5.06 2.95 8.81
N ILE A 93 -5.31 3.16 7.52
CA ILE A 93 -4.65 4.21 6.73
C ILE A 93 -4.91 5.59 7.35
N LEU A 94 -6.17 5.88 7.69
CA LEU A 94 -6.56 7.18 8.26
C LEU A 94 -5.96 7.37 9.66
N GLU A 95 -5.96 6.34 10.50
CA GLU A 95 -5.33 6.39 11.81
C GLU A 95 -3.81 6.58 11.70
N SER A 96 -3.15 5.87 10.77
CA SER A 96 -1.72 6.02 10.54
C SER A 96 -1.32 7.41 10.03
N LYS A 97 -2.21 8.08 9.30
CA LYS A 97 -2.01 9.46 8.89
C LYS A 97 -2.10 10.42 10.07
N ASN A 98 -3.06 10.20 10.98
CA ASN A 98 -3.28 11.09 12.11
C ASN A 98 -2.20 10.98 13.20
N ARG A 99 -1.53 9.83 13.33
CA ARG A 99 -0.44 9.59 14.29
C ARG A 99 0.87 10.35 13.99
N LYS A 100 1.05 10.91 12.79
CA LYS A 100 2.31 11.57 12.37
C LYS A 100 2.28 13.11 12.55
N THR A 101 1.37 13.64 13.37
CA THR A 101 1.15 15.09 13.53
C THR A 101 1.46 15.63 14.93
N ASP A 102 2.39 15.00 15.65
CA ASP A 102 2.96 15.51 16.91
C ASP A 102 4.43 15.89 16.74
#